data_AF-A0A817RU68-F1
#
_entry.id   AF-A0A817RU68-F1
#
_cell.length_a   1.000
_cell.length_b   1.000
_cell.length_c   1.000
_cell.angle_alpha   90.00
_cell.angle_beta   90.00
_cell.angle_gamma   90.00
#
_symmetry.space_group_name_H-M   'P 1'
#
loop_
_entity.id
_entity.type
_entity.pdbx_description
1 polymer ?
#
loop_
_entity_poly.entity_id
_entity_poly.type
_entity_poly.pdbx_seq_one_letter_code
_entity_poly.pdbx_strand_id
1 'polypeptide(L)'
;MKPFDMVLLIVFSFLIIYCDGSANVHVSDSLIVDDAGRVRIYHGLNFVMKGFPWYPSELLDPIKVANLSQWGINFIRLGMMWSGVEPEPQKYNVTYLNIMKQIVELLESNQIFVLFDMHQDLLSSRTGSYDGIPAWLYDRFPPPDHPYPWPLKSTTGVSWFELYITEACSHGFQCLYDNTAGAIDSMGSFWRLVATTYKQYSNVLGYSHKDKDICLEIHDRLVKDGHNVWLDRDCLRGPTMIGIADAIENSEHVLICMSSTYKQSVYCQSEAHYAYERGCRLIPILIESNYKPDGWLGIIVSGKIYVEFGKIDFHLAYNKLKNEISARHYDLLTRSLSRVIEKDPIHNGSKSLELFQGICESIDDLPDCITEWTHDQAIVFLRYFDLDKTILLLCRHVDGYRLLQLYEMCLMNRESMYQSLKYELSAKHHILLPIDDYLTFLQEVKPYVSYTTSNILIAQPASVPFSYCNLL
;
A
#
# COMPACT_ATOMS: atom_id res chain seq x y z
N MET A 1 24.29 25.90 -53.62
CA MET A 1 24.11 24.44 -53.52
C MET A 1 24.86 23.95 -52.28
N LYS A 2 24.23 23.08 -51.49
CA LYS A 2 24.83 22.18 -50.45
C LYS A 2 26.01 21.36 -51.03
N PRO A 3 26.88 20.63 -50.27
CA PRO A 3 26.71 20.01 -48.92
C PRO A 3 27.92 20.24 -47.95
N PHE A 4 27.74 20.21 -46.62
CA PHE A 4 27.82 19.06 -45.67
C PHE A 4 29.07 18.17 -45.76
N ASP A 5 29.77 18.03 -44.62
CA ASP A 5 30.36 16.80 -44.03
C ASP A 5 31.30 17.22 -42.87
N MET A 6 30.85 17.28 -41.62
CA MET A 6 30.76 16.19 -40.64
C MET A 6 32.08 15.39 -40.48
N VAL A 7 32.92 15.81 -39.52
CA VAL A 7 34.04 14.99 -39.04
C VAL A 7 33.59 14.28 -37.76
N LEU A 8 33.45 12.96 -37.89
CA LEU A 8 33.19 11.99 -36.85
C LEU A 8 34.45 11.84 -35.97
N LEU A 9 34.39 12.31 -34.72
CA LEU A 9 35.42 12.05 -33.72
C LEU A 9 35.05 10.75 -32.98
N ILE A 10 35.63 9.64 -33.42
CA ILE A 10 35.57 8.36 -32.70
C ILE A 10 36.55 8.48 -31.52
N VAL A 11 36.03 8.89 -30.36
CA VAL A 11 36.69 8.62 -29.09
C VAL A 11 36.15 7.27 -28.65
N PHE A 12 36.93 6.20 -28.84
CA PHE A 12 36.80 5.00 -28.04
C PHE A 12 37.22 5.36 -26.61
N SER A 13 36.37 6.09 -25.91
CA SER A 13 36.34 6.07 -24.46
C SER A 13 35.80 4.68 -24.15
N PHE A 14 36.69 3.72 -23.88
CA PHE A 14 36.34 2.70 -22.92
C PHE A 14 36.02 3.47 -21.63
N LEU A 15 34.76 3.86 -21.49
CA LEU A 15 34.14 3.94 -20.18
C LEU A 15 34.22 2.51 -19.66
N ILE A 16 35.31 2.22 -18.95
CA ILE A 16 35.19 1.36 -17.80
C ILE A 16 34.20 2.12 -16.92
N ILE A 17 32.92 1.76 -17.07
CA ILE A 17 31.95 2.02 -16.04
C ILE A 17 32.54 1.24 -14.86
N TYR A 18 33.25 1.95 -13.99
CA TYR A 18 33.32 1.53 -12.61
C TYR A 18 31.85 1.40 -12.26
N CYS A 19 31.37 0.16 -12.17
CA CYS A 19 30.06 -0.11 -11.62
C CYS A 19 30.23 0.27 -10.17
N ASP A 20 30.07 1.57 -9.91
CA ASP A 20 29.88 2.13 -8.60
C ASP A 20 28.66 1.38 -8.09
N GLY A 21 28.95 0.35 -7.30
CA GLY A 21 27.96 -0.56 -6.79
C GLY A 21 27.13 0.25 -5.82
N SER A 22 26.11 0.95 -6.32
CA SER A 22 24.94 1.29 -5.53
C SER A 22 24.52 -0.01 -4.86
N ALA A 23 24.82 -0.10 -3.57
CA ALA A 23 24.77 -1.33 -2.78
C ALA A 23 23.38 -1.59 -2.21
N ASN A 24 22.36 -0.91 -2.74
CA ASN A 24 20.98 -1.25 -2.48
C ASN A 24 20.71 -2.62 -3.10
N VAL A 25 20.30 -3.54 -2.25
CA VAL A 25 19.87 -4.87 -2.64
C VAL A 25 18.43 -5.09 -2.22
N HIS A 26 17.71 -5.85 -3.02
CA HIS A 26 16.34 -6.25 -2.75
C HIS A 26 16.18 -7.76 -2.95
N VAL A 27 15.11 -8.32 -2.41
CA VAL A 27 14.79 -9.74 -2.59
C VAL A 27 13.87 -9.88 -3.79
N SER A 28 14.29 -10.65 -4.79
CA SER A 28 13.50 -10.99 -5.99
C SER A 28 13.58 -12.49 -6.22
N ASP A 29 12.44 -13.17 -6.31
CA ASP A 29 12.35 -14.63 -6.51
C ASP A 29 13.26 -15.45 -5.57
N SER A 30 13.29 -15.07 -4.29
CA SER A 30 14.16 -15.65 -3.24
C SER A 30 15.66 -15.41 -3.41
N LEU A 31 16.07 -14.56 -4.35
CA LEU A 31 17.45 -14.15 -4.57
C LEU A 31 17.66 -12.73 -4.05
N ILE A 32 18.86 -12.45 -3.54
CA ILE A 32 19.28 -11.08 -3.24
C ILE A 32 19.86 -10.48 -4.52
N VAL A 33 19.25 -9.40 -5.01
CA VAL A 33 19.56 -8.80 -6.31
C VAL A 33 19.92 -7.33 -6.10
N ASP A 34 20.97 -6.86 -6.79
CA ASP A 34 21.32 -5.43 -6.78
C ASP A 34 20.55 -4.62 -7.83
N ASP A 35 20.68 -3.30 -7.79
CA ASP A 35 20.00 -2.39 -8.72
C ASP A 35 20.36 -2.64 -10.21
N ALA A 36 21.48 -3.32 -10.49
CA ALA A 36 21.89 -3.70 -11.83
C ALA A 36 21.29 -5.05 -12.29
N GLY A 37 20.44 -5.67 -11.47
CA GLY A 37 19.82 -6.96 -11.75
C GLY A 37 20.75 -8.17 -11.53
N ARG A 38 21.88 -7.99 -10.84
CA ARG A 38 22.83 -9.09 -10.57
C ARG A 38 22.46 -9.78 -9.27
N VAL A 39 22.51 -11.11 -9.28
CA VAL A 39 22.41 -11.91 -8.05
C VAL A 39 23.67 -11.68 -7.21
N ARG A 40 23.47 -11.36 -5.93
CA ARG A 40 24.53 -11.14 -4.95
C ARG A 40 24.65 -12.36 -4.06
N ILE A 41 25.87 -12.90 -3.99
CA ILE A 41 26.21 -14.01 -3.11
C ILE A 41 27.17 -13.50 -2.04
N TYR A 42 26.80 -13.71 -0.78
CA TYR A 42 27.54 -13.24 0.39
C TYR A 42 28.29 -14.40 1.04
N HIS A 43 29.62 -14.31 1.06
CA HIS A 43 30.51 -15.25 1.73
C HIS A 43 31.30 -14.51 2.80
N GLY A 44 31.15 -14.95 4.05
CA GLY A 44 31.55 -14.13 5.17
C GLY A 44 31.83 -14.84 6.47
N LEU A 45 32.17 -14.02 7.46
CA LEU A 45 32.57 -14.42 8.80
C LEU A 45 31.71 -13.74 9.86
N ASN A 46 31.73 -14.28 11.07
CA ASN A 46 31.08 -13.69 12.24
C ASN A 46 32.13 -12.95 13.08
N PHE A 47 31.85 -11.69 13.42
CA PHE A 47 32.66 -10.90 14.34
C PHE A 47 31.75 -10.38 15.45
N VAL A 48 31.71 -11.10 16.58
CA VAL A 48 30.86 -10.77 17.73
C VAL A 48 31.73 -10.75 18.98
N MET A 49 31.77 -9.60 19.66
CA MET A 49 32.48 -9.45 20.92
C MET A 49 31.50 -9.57 22.10
N LYS A 50 31.54 -10.71 22.78
CA LYS A 50 30.60 -11.13 23.84
C LYS A 50 31.00 -10.66 25.25
N GLY A 51 31.53 -9.43 25.34
CA GLY A 51 31.96 -8.81 26.58
C GLY A 51 32.48 -7.39 26.33
N PHE A 52 32.67 -6.59 27.38
CA PHE A 52 33.23 -5.23 27.24
C PHE A 52 34.59 -5.27 26.52
N PRO A 53 34.84 -4.44 25.49
CA PRO A 53 34.08 -3.23 25.12
C PRO A 53 32.97 -3.42 24.06
N TRP A 54 32.54 -4.66 23.81
CA TRP A 54 31.38 -5.05 22.99
C TRP A 54 31.52 -4.85 21.47
N TYR A 55 32.71 -4.49 20.98
CA TYR A 55 33.02 -4.40 19.56
C TYR A 55 34.31 -5.17 19.23
N PRO A 56 34.43 -5.74 18.02
CA PRO A 56 35.64 -6.42 17.56
C PRO A 56 36.71 -5.37 17.17
N SER A 57 37.59 -5.01 18.10
CA SER A 57 38.64 -4.00 17.87
C SER A 57 39.57 -4.31 16.69
N GLU A 58 39.68 -5.58 16.33
CA GLU A 58 40.42 -6.05 15.17
C GLU A 58 39.86 -5.59 13.82
N LEU A 59 38.58 -5.21 13.76
CA LEU A 59 37.99 -4.60 12.56
C LEU A 59 38.24 -3.10 12.47
N LEU A 60 39.01 -2.51 13.39
CA LEU A 60 39.55 -1.15 13.28
C LEU A 60 40.94 -1.13 12.63
N ASP A 61 41.54 -2.30 12.37
CA ASP A 61 42.84 -2.41 11.70
C ASP A 61 42.64 -2.46 10.16
N PRO A 62 43.08 -1.42 9.41
CA PRO A 62 42.93 -1.37 7.97
C PRO A 62 43.63 -2.52 7.24
N ILE A 63 44.76 -3.00 7.76
CA ILE A 63 45.52 -4.09 7.14
C ILE A 63 44.73 -5.39 7.26
N LYS A 64 44.12 -5.64 8.43
CA LYS A 64 43.31 -6.84 8.66
C LYS A 64 42.07 -6.83 7.78
N VAL A 65 41.35 -5.71 7.69
CA VAL A 65 40.16 -5.58 6.83
C VAL A 65 40.52 -5.75 5.35
N ALA A 66 41.63 -5.16 4.89
CA ALA A 66 42.11 -5.33 3.52
C ALA A 66 42.43 -6.80 3.21
N ASN A 67 43.05 -7.53 4.15
CA ASN A 67 43.33 -8.95 3.97
C ASN A 67 42.05 -9.79 3.85
N LEU A 68 41.00 -9.49 4.63
CA LEU A 68 39.70 -10.17 4.50
C LEU A 68 39.14 -10.02 3.08
N SER A 69 39.13 -8.79 2.56
CA SER A 69 38.68 -8.50 1.19
C SER A 69 39.53 -9.24 0.15
N GLN A 70 40.85 -9.24 0.30
CA GLN A 70 41.77 -9.97 -0.59
C GLN A 70 41.57 -11.49 -0.58
N TRP A 71 41.10 -12.06 0.54
CA TRP A 71 40.72 -13.47 0.63
C TRP A 71 39.36 -13.78 0.02
N GLY A 72 38.68 -12.78 -0.55
CA GLY A 72 37.36 -12.92 -1.17
C GLY A 72 36.21 -12.88 -0.18
N ILE A 73 36.44 -12.49 1.09
CA ILE A 73 35.36 -12.22 2.03
C ILE A 73 34.68 -10.92 1.63
N ASN A 74 33.38 -10.99 1.38
CA ASN A 74 32.57 -9.83 0.99
C ASN A 74 31.42 -9.56 1.98
N PHE A 75 31.39 -10.28 3.10
CA PHE A 75 30.33 -10.19 4.09
C PHE A 75 30.84 -10.40 5.52
N ILE A 76 30.30 -9.65 6.47
CA ILE A 76 30.50 -9.84 7.91
C ILE A 76 29.15 -9.78 8.63
N ARG A 77 28.87 -10.81 9.43
CA ARG A 77 27.85 -10.77 10.47
C ARG A 77 28.45 -10.11 11.71
N LEU A 78 28.10 -8.85 11.93
CA LEU A 78 28.73 -7.97 12.91
C LEU A 78 27.88 -7.84 14.16
N GLY A 79 28.43 -8.19 15.32
CA GLY A 79 27.75 -8.05 16.60
C GLY A 79 27.44 -6.59 16.92
N MET A 80 26.16 -6.27 17.08
CA MET A 80 25.63 -5.00 17.58
C MET A 80 24.99 -5.27 18.95
N MET A 81 25.81 -5.25 19.99
CA MET A 81 25.40 -5.73 21.32
C MET A 81 24.45 -4.73 21.98
N TRP A 82 23.28 -5.17 22.44
CA TRP A 82 22.33 -4.29 23.12
C TRP A 82 22.94 -3.67 24.39
N SER A 83 23.65 -4.47 25.19
CA SER A 83 24.42 -3.99 26.34
C SER A 83 25.53 -2.98 25.99
N GLY A 84 26.03 -3.01 24.74
CA GLY A 84 26.99 -2.01 24.23
C GLY A 84 26.30 -0.69 23.86
N VAL A 85 25.12 -0.76 23.23
CA VAL A 85 24.32 0.40 22.79
C VAL A 85 23.58 1.08 23.93
N GLU A 86 23.02 0.32 24.87
CA GLU A 86 22.19 0.83 25.97
C GLU A 86 22.66 0.25 27.32
N PRO A 87 23.83 0.67 27.82
CA PRO A 87 24.39 0.17 29.08
C PRO A 87 23.56 0.56 30.31
N GLU A 88 22.75 1.62 30.21
CA GLU A 88 21.81 2.08 31.21
C GLU A 88 20.45 2.39 30.54
N PRO A 89 19.32 2.26 31.27
CA PRO A 89 17.99 2.45 30.68
C PRO A 89 17.86 3.83 30.01
N GLN A 90 17.54 3.84 28.72
CA GLN A 90 17.39 5.01 27.85
C GLN A 90 18.63 5.92 27.75
N LYS A 91 19.81 5.44 28.17
CA LYS A 91 21.08 6.16 28.00
C LYS A 91 21.95 5.45 26.97
N TYR A 92 21.85 5.93 25.73
CA TYR A 92 22.55 5.32 24.61
C TYR A 92 24.03 5.72 24.55
N ASN A 93 24.88 4.72 24.32
CA ASN A 93 26.33 4.87 24.26
C ASN A 93 26.78 5.38 22.88
N VAL A 94 26.82 6.70 22.74
CA VAL A 94 27.25 7.37 21.50
C VAL A 94 28.70 7.01 21.13
N THR A 95 29.57 6.81 22.11
CA THR A 95 30.96 6.38 21.85
C THR A 95 31.02 5.02 21.18
N TYR A 96 30.23 4.05 21.65
CA TYR A 96 30.12 2.73 21.04
C TYR A 96 29.59 2.82 19.60
N LEU A 97 28.50 3.56 19.38
CA LEU A 97 27.92 3.75 18.05
C LEU A 97 28.93 4.38 17.06
N ASN A 98 29.73 5.35 17.52
CA ASN A 98 30.76 5.99 16.72
C ASN A 98 31.93 5.04 16.36
N ILE A 99 32.32 4.14 17.26
CA ILE A 99 33.33 3.13 16.97
C ILE A 99 32.80 2.12 15.94
N MET A 100 31.56 1.65 16.13
CA MET A 100 30.91 0.75 15.18
C MET A 100 30.74 1.40 13.79
N LYS A 101 30.53 2.72 13.74
CA LYS A 101 30.55 3.50 12.49
C LYS A 101 31.91 3.41 11.79
N GLN A 102 33.02 3.61 12.52
CA GLN A 102 34.37 3.49 11.94
C GLN A 102 34.62 2.10 11.36
N ILE A 103 34.14 1.05 12.04
CA ILE A 103 34.19 -0.33 11.53
C ILE A 103 33.40 -0.45 10.23
N VAL A 104 32.14 0.01 10.20
CA VAL A 104 31.28 -0.06 9.01
C VAL A 104 31.89 0.68 7.82
N GLU A 105 32.43 1.89 8.02
CA GLU A 105 33.08 2.70 6.99
C GLU A 105 34.34 2.01 6.44
N LEU A 106 35.15 1.40 7.31
CA LEU A 106 36.34 0.66 6.88
C LEU A 106 35.96 -0.60 6.08
N LEU A 107 34.91 -1.31 6.49
CA LEU A 107 34.36 -2.45 5.74
C LEU A 107 33.78 -2.01 4.39
N GLU A 108 33.08 -0.88 4.34
CA GLU A 108 32.52 -0.30 3.11
C GLU A 108 33.63 0.01 2.10
N SER A 109 34.70 0.68 2.55
CA SER A 109 35.86 1.01 1.70
C SER A 109 36.59 -0.21 1.14
N ASN A 110 36.36 -1.39 1.71
CA ASN A 110 36.92 -2.67 1.27
C ASN A 110 35.88 -3.58 0.59
N GLN A 111 34.71 -3.05 0.25
CA GLN A 111 33.60 -3.75 -0.42
C GLN A 111 33.05 -4.94 0.38
N ILE A 112 33.08 -4.84 1.72
CA ILE A 112 32.55 -5.85 2.64
C ILE A 112 31.21 -5.36 3.19
N PHE A 113 30.18 -6.18 2.98
CA PHE A 113 28.83 -5.95 3.47
C PHE A 113 28.67 -6.37 4.93
N VAL A 114 27.77 -5.72 5.64
CA VAL A 114 27.52 -5.93 7.06
C VAL A 114 26.08 -6.33 7.29
N LEU A 115 25.84 -7.38 8.07
CA LEU A 115 24.57 -7.62 8.72
C LEU A 115 24.75 -7.43 10.21
N PHE A 116 24.04 -6.47 10.81
CA PHE A 116 24.05 -6.29 12.25
C PHE A 116 23.32 -7.43 12.95
N ASP A 117 23.95 -7.95 13.99
CA ASP A 117 23.50 -9.05 14.80
C ASP A 117 23.39 -8.61 16.25
N MET A 118 22.17 -8.37 16.75
CA MET A 118 21.95 -8.23 18.19
C MET A 118 22.07 -9.62 18.82
N HIS A 119 23.30 -9.96 19.21
CA HIS A 119 23.66 -11.30 19.60
C HIS A 119 23.37 -11.56 21.08
N GLN A 120 22.84 -12.75 21.39
CA GLN A 120 22.69 -13.23 22.76
C GLN A 120 22.93 -14.74 22.81
N ASP A 121 23.53 -15.19 23.92
CA ASP A 121 23.52 -16.58 24.35
C ASP A 121 23.07 -16.60 25.80
N LEU A 122 22.11 -17.48 26.12
CA LEU A 122 21.52 -17.63 27.44
C LEU A 122 20.93 -16.33 28.01
N LEU A 123 20.67 -15.31 27.19
CA LEU A 123 20.09 -14.02 27.56
C LEU A 123 21.01 -13.07 28.37
N SER A 124 21.57 -13.50 29.49
CA SER A 124 22.28 -12.62 30.43
C SER A 124 23.38 -13.32 31.24
N SER A 125 24.22 -12.55 31.92
CA SER A 125 25.15 -13.08 32.93
C SER A 125 24.46 -13.68 34.15
N ARG A 126 23.19 -13.33 34.41
CA ARG A 126 22.40 -13.87 35.53
C ARG A 126 22.03 -15.34 35.34
N THR A 127 22.13 -15.82 34.11
CA THR A 127 21.79 -17.16 33.65
C THR A 127 23.03 -17.92 33.17
N GLY A 128 24.22 -17.45 33.57
CA GLY A 128 25.50 -18.13 33.37
C GLY A 128 26.28 -17.75 32.11
N SER A 129 25.98 -16.60 31.50
CA SER A 129 26.65 -16.12 30.28
C SER A 129 27.23 -14.71 30.41
N TYR A 130 27.29 -13.98 29.31
CA TYR A 130 27.46 -12.53 29.26
C TYR A 130 26.10 -11.85 29.10
N ASP A 131 26.08 -10.53 29.25
CA ASP A 131 24.86 -9.72 29.08
C ASP A 131 24.54 -9.51 27.58
N GLY A 132 23.83 -10.46 26.99
CA GLY A 132 23.26 -10.34 25.63
C GLY A 132 22.17 -9.27 25.58
N ILE A 133 21.24 -9.33 26.53
CA ILE A 133 20.40 -8.17 26.90
C ILE A 133 21.07 -7.36 28.02
N PRO A 134 20.76 -6.07 28.16
CA PRO A 134 21.34 -5.26 29.22
C PRO A 134 21.01 -5.80 30.61
N ALA A 135 22.05 -5.83 31.45
CA ALA A 135 22.00 -6.13 32.88
C ALA A 135 20.79 -5.50 33.59
N TRP A 136 20.60 -4.20 33.40
CA TRP A 136 19.55 -3.41 34.05
C TRP A 136 18.15 -3.88 33.68
N LEU A 137 17.97 -4.50 32.51
CA LEU A 137 16.68 -4.99 32.05
C LEU A 137 16.34 -6.32 32.70
N TYR A 138 17.29 -7.26 32.68
CA TYR A 138 17.12 -8.56 33.35
C TYR A 138 16.82 -8.37 34.84
N ASP A 139 17.54 -7.45 35.51
CA ASP A 139 17.36 -7.18 36.94
C ASP A 139 15.97 -6.59 37.29
N ARG A 140 15.16 -6.20 36.30
CA ARG A 140 13.77 -5.75 36.49
C ARG A 140 12.73 -6.86 36.29
N PHE A 141 13.14 -8.02 35.81
CA PHE A 141 12.23 -9.15 35.69
C PHE A 141 11.87 -9.71 37.07
N PRO A 142 10.63 -10.18 37.28
CA PRO A 142 10.31 -10.94 38.47
C PRO A 142 11.24 -12.16 38.55
N PRO A 143 11.65 -12.60 39.75
CA PRO A 143 12.47 -13.79 39.87
C PRO A 143 11.69 -15.04 39.43
N PRO A 144 12.37 -16.09 38.92
CA PRO A 144 11.76 -17.39 38.69
C PRO A 144 11.36 -18.07 40.02
N ASP A 145 10.52 -19.10 39.95
CA ASP A 145 10.04 -19.84 41.12
C ASP A 145 11.17 -20.63 41.82
N HIS A 146 12.13 -21.15 41.07
CA HIS A 146 13.30 -21.86 41.60
C HIS A 146 14.59 -21.06 41.39
N PRO A 147 15.56 -21.18 42.32
CA PRO A 147 16.84 -20.52 42.17
C PRO A 147 17.64 -21.12 41.01
N TYR A 148 18.36 -20.26 40.30
CA TYR A 148 19.36 -20.71 39.33
C TYR A 148 20.41 -21.60 40.02
N PRO A 149 20.80 -22.77 39.44
CA PRO A 149 20.55 -23.22 38.07
C PRO A 149 19.47 -24.32 37.94
N TRP A 150 18.39 -24.31 38.73
CA TRP A 150 17.34 -25.35 38.64
C TRP A 150 16.85 -25.54 37.18
N PRO A 151 16.64 -26.77 36.69
CA PRO A 151 16.69 -28.06 37.40
C PRO A 151 18.10 -28.68 37.48
N LEU A 152 19.14 -28.00 36.97
CA LEU A 152 20.52 -28.46 37.12
C LEU A 152 20.96 -28.33 38.58
N LYS A 153 21.81 -29.26 39.02
CA LYS A 153 22.40 -29.22 40.37
C LYS A 153 23.63 -28.32 40.46
N SER A 154 24.29 -28.06 39.32
CA SER A 154 25.50 -27.25 39.23
C SER A 154 25.67 -26.74 37.80
N THR A 155 26.33 -25.59 37.66
CA THR A 155 26.79 -25.04 36.37
C THR A 155 28.20 -25.51 36.00
N THR A 156 28.87 -26.24 36.89
CA THR A 156 30.22 -26.77 36.63
C THR A 156 30.11 -28.11 35.92
N GLY A 157 30.86 -28.27 34.82
CA GLY A 157 30.91 -29.53 34.05
C GLY A 157 29.71 -29.76 33.13
N VAL A 158 28.81 -28.79 33.02
CA VAL A 158 27.74 -28.74 32.00
C VAL A 158 28.22 -27.90 30.81
N SER A 159 27.76 -28.26 29.61
CA SER A 159 28.04 -27.45 28.43
C SER A 159 27.27 -26.13 28.52
N TRP A 160 27.82 -25.01 28.04
CA TRP A 160 27.17 -23.71 28.18
C TRP A 160 25.73 -23.70 27.63
N PHE A 161 25.49 -24.36 26.49
CA PHE A 161 24.16 -24.41 25.87
C PHE A 161 23.15 -25.23 26.70
N GLU A 162 23.59 -26.09 27.60
CA GLU A 162 22.69 -26.82 28.51
C GLU A 162 22.05 -25.87 29.52
N LEU A 163 22.65 -24.70 29.78
CA LEU A 163 22.08 -23.70 30.69
C LEU A 163 20.76 -23.10 30.17
N TYR A 164 20.42 -23.28 28.88
CA TYR A 164 19.10 -22.91 28.36
C TYR A 164 17.97 -23.68 29.05
N ILE A 165 18.22 -24.89 29.56
CA ILE A 165 17.20 -25.69 30.25
C ILE A 165 16.94 -25.19 31.67
N THR A 166 17.75 -24.26 32.18
CA THR A 166 17.50 -23.67 33.49
C THR A 166 16.23 -22.83 33.46
N GLU A 167 15.43 -22.93 34.51
CA GLU A 167 14.20 -22.15 34.63
C GLU A 167 14.51 -20.66 34.61
N ALA A 168 15.60 -20.20 35.25
CA ALA A 168 15.97 -18.79 35.20
C ALA A 168 16.19 -18.29 33.76
N CYS A 169 16.82 -19.09 32.89
CA CYS A 169 17.01 -18.73 31.49
C CYS A 169 15.67 -18.69 30.74
N SER A 170 14.89 -19.78 30.83
CA SER A 170 13.58 -19.88 30.17
C SER A 170 12.59 -18.79 30.65
N HIS A 171 12.56 -18.52 31.95
CA HIS A 171 11.77 -17.47 32.57
C HIS A 171 12.20 -16.08 32.11
N GLY A 172 13.50 -15.81 32.01
CA GLY A 172 14.03 -14.57 31.44
C GLY A 172 13.57 -14.34 30.00
N PHE A 173 13.59 -15.38 29.16
CA PHE A 173 13.02 -15.32 27.80
C PHE A 173 11.52 -15.06 27.82
N GLN A 174 10.78 -15.72 28.71
CA GLN A 174 9.34 -15.51 28.84
C GLN A 174 9.03 -14.06 29.25
N CYS A 175 9.77 -13.50 30.21
CA CYS A 175 9.68 -12.09 30.59
C CYS A 175 9.98 -11.15 29.42
N LEU A 176 10.99 -11.47 28.61
CA LEU A 176 11.25 -10.73 27.38
C LEU A 176 10.03 -10.79 26.44
N TYR A 177 9.49 -11.98 26.15
CA TYR A 177 8.36 -12.13 25.23
C TYR A 177 7.04 -11.51 25.72
N ASP A 178 6.76 -11.60 27.02
CA ASP A 178 5.58 -11.00 27.66
C ASP A 178 5.71 -9.48 27.82
N ASN A 179 6.81 -8.90 27.35
CA ASN A 179 7.15 -7.50 27.52
C ASN A 179 7.16 -7.06 29.01
N THR A 180 7.62 -7.94 29.89
CA THR A 180 7.78 -7.60 31.29
C THR A 180 8.78 -6.45 31.42
N ALA A 181 8.46 -5.47 32.28
CA ALA A 181 9.25 -4.25 32.45
C ALA A 181 9.52 -3.44 31.16
N GLY A 182 8.72 -3.61 30.10
CA GLY A 182 8.90 -2.92 28.82
C GLY A 182 10.00 -3.49 27.94
N ALA A 183 10.42 -4.75 28.16
CA ALA A 183 11.55 -5.36 27.47
C ALA A 183 11.49 -5.30 25.93
N ILE A 184 10.36 -5.60 25.31
CA ILE A 184 10.20 -5.52 23.85
C ILE A 184 10.18 -4.06 23.38
N ASP A 185 9.62 -3.14 24.19
CA ASP A 185 9.61 -1.70 23.84
C ASP A 185 11.06 -1.16 23.79
N SER A 186 11.87 -1.56 24.77
CA SER A 186 13.29 -1.21 24.83
C SER A 186 14.10 -1.87 23.72
N MET A 187 13.89 -3.17 23.45
CA MET A 187 14.54 -3.86 22.32
C MET A 187 14.22 -3.19 20.99
N GLY A 188 12.98 -2.74 20.84
CA GLY A 188 12.58 -2.01 19.66
C GLY A 188 13.21 -0.62 19.58
N SER A 189 13.25 0.12 20.68
CA SER A 189 13.93 1.42 20.75
C SER A 189 15.42 1.30 20.38
N PHE A 190 16.08 0.24 20.85
CA PHE A 190 17.44 -0.14 20.44
C PHE A 190 17.54 -0.32 18.92
N TRP A 191 16.70 -1.16 18.30
CA TRP A 191 16.76 -1.40 16.86
C TRP A 191 16.41 -0.17 16.03
N ARG A 192 15.46 0.65 16.50
CA ARG A 192 15.12 1.94 15.86
C ARG A 192 16.33 2.87 15.86
N LEU A 193 17.05 2.96 16.97
CA LEU A 193 18.26 3.77 17.06
C LEU A 193 19.35 3.25 16.12
N VAL A 194 19.62 1.94 16.13
CA VAL A 194 20.62 1.31 15.23
C VAL A 194 20.24 1.57 13.77
N ALA A 195 19.01 1.24 13.35
CA ALA A 195 18.56 1.45 11.99
C ALA A 195 18.67 2.93 11.57
N THR A 196 18.24 3.86 12.42
CA THR A 196 18.33 5.31 12.14
C THR A 196 19.78 5.78 12.02
N THR A 197 20.68 5.23 12.83
CA THR A 197 22.11 5.60 12.86
C THR A 197 22.85 5.13 11.61
N TYR A 198 22.51 3.94 11.10
CA TYR A 198 23.26 3.30 10.01
C TYR A 198 22.54 3.26 8.65
N LYS A 199 21.33 3.80 8.53
CA LYS A 199 20.56 3.82 7.26
C LYS A 199 21.28 4.45 6.06
N GLN A 200 22.31 5.26 6.30
CA GLN A 200 23.05 5.98 5.27
C GLN A 200 24.18 5.16 4.64
N TYR A 201 24.58 4.04 5.26
CA TYR A 201 25.66 3.19 4.75
C TYR A 201 25.10 2.15 3.80
N SER A 202 25.66 2.13 2.59
CA SER A 202 25.14 1.31 1.50
C SER A 202 25.53 -0.17 1.66
N ASN A 203 26.63 -0.44 2.39
CA ASN A 203 27.08 -1.79 2.69
C ASN A 203 26.38 -2.44 3.90
N VAL A 204 25.49 -1.74 4.60
CA VAL A 204 24.71 -2.33 5.71
C VAL A 204 23.44 -2.96 5.15
N LEU A 205 23.39 -4.29 5.20
CA LEU A 205 22.23 -5.07 4.84
C LEU A 205 21.18 -4.99 5.94
N GLY A 206 19.97 -4.62 5.56
CA GLY A 206 18.82 -4.53 6.45
C GLY A 206 17.52 -4.57 5.66
N TYR A 207 16.41 -4.50 6.39
CA TYR A 207 15.10 -4.39 5.76
C TYR A 207 14.91 -2.98 5.20
N SER A 208 14.61 -2.89 3.91
CA SER A 208 14.28 -1.61 3.27
C SER A 208 12.92 -1.12 3.77
N HIS A 209 12.90 0.12 4.28
CA HIS A 209 11.69 0.84 4.65
C HIS A 209 11.12 1.66 3.50
N LYS A 210 11.52 1.44 2.24
CA LYS A 210 11.02 2.22 1.11
C LYS A 210 9.48 2.24 1.05
N ASP A 211 8.85 1.10 1.35
CA ASP A 211 7.40 1.00 1.45
C ASP A 211 6.84 1.77 2.65
N LYS A 212 7.57 1.79 3.76
CA LYS A 212 7.20 2.55 4.96
C LYS A 212 7.35 4.05 4.76
N ASP A 213 8.41 4.53 4.11
CA ASP A 213 8.66 5.95 3.89
C ASP A 213 7.53 6.58 3.06
N ILE A 214 7.11 5.90 1.99
CA ILE A 214 5.98 6.36 1.18
C ILE A 214 4.64 6.23 1.91
N CYS A 215 4.43 5.18 2.71
CA CYS A 215 3.23 5.06 3.56
C CYS A 215 3.16 6.17 4.61
N LEU A 216 4.30 6.53 5.21
CA LEU A 216 4.41 7.64 6.16
C LEU A 216 4.11 8.98 5.49
N GLU A 217 4.66 9.21 4.29
CA GLU A 217 4.39 10.44 3.53
C GLU A 217 2.91 10.58 3.16
N ILE A 218 2.28 9.49 2.70
CA ILE A 218 0.83 9.45 2.43
C ILE A 218 0.03 9.73 3.70
N HIS A 219 0.37 9.06 4.80
CA HIS A 219 -0.27 9.25 6.10
C HIS A 219 -0.17 10.71 6.56
N ASP A 220 1.03 11.29 6.57
CA ASP A 220 1.26 12.65 7.06
C ASP A 220 0.49 13.67 6.23
N ARG A 221 0.36 13.42 4.92
CA ARG A 221 -0.40 14.27 4.02
C ARG A 221 -1.91 14.14 4.24
N LEU A 222 -2.44 12.94 4.44
CA LEU A 222 -3.87 12.73 4.74
C LEU A 222 -4.26 13.36 6.08
N VAL A 223 -3.42 13.23 7.11
CA VAL A 223 -3.62 13.89 8.41
C VAL A 223 -3.60 15.41 8.25
N LYS A 224 -2.65 15.95 7.47
CA LYS A 224 -2.58 17.39 7.17
C LYS A 224 -3.83 17.90 6.44
N ASP A 225 -4.44 17.06 5.61
CA ASP A 225 -5.68 17.36 4.89
C ASP A 225 -6.95 17.16 5.75
N GLY A 226 -6.80 16.79 7.03
CA GLY A 226 -7.89 16.70 8.01
C GLY A 226 -8.55 15.32 8.13
N HIS A 227 -7.99 14.28 7.51
CA HIS A 227 -8.48 12.91 7.65
C HIS A 227 -7.99 12.29 8.97
N ASN A 228 -8.85 11.53 9.65
CA ASN A 228 -8.43 10.68 10.77
C ASN A 228 -7.80 9.40 10.21
N VAL A 229 -6.47 9.31 10.23
CA VAL A 229 -5.73 8.19 9.66
C VAL A 229 -4.99 7.44 10.75
N TRP A 230 -5.28 6.14 10.83
CA TRP A 230 -4.51 5.20 11.63
C TRP A 230 -3.42 4.59 10.75
N LEU A 231 -2.19 4.55 11.27
CA LEU A 231 -1.06 3.86 10.65
C LEU A 231 -0.30 3.17 11.79
N ASP A 232 0.12 1.93 11.57
CA ASP A 232 1.03 1.27 12.49
C ASP A 232 2.40 1.95 12.45
N ARG A 233 2.65 2.85 13.41
CA ARG A 233 3.90 3.62 13.51
C ARG A 233 5.00 2.84 14.25
N ASP A 234 4.64 1.76 14.95
CA ASP A 234 5.52 1.02 15.85
C ASP A 234 5.82 -0.40 15.33
N CYS A 235 6.64 -0.45 14.28
CA CYS A 235 7.20 -1.69 13.68
C CYS A 235 8.11 -2.52 14.61
N LEU A 236 7.95 -2.43 15.92
CA LEU A 236 8.80 -3.09 16.92
C LEU A 236 8.06 -4.20 17.67
N ARG A 237 6.72 -4.16 17.69
CA ARG A 237 5.88 -5.25 18.17
C ARG A 237 5.03 -5.92 17.10
N GLY A 238 4.90 -5.27 15.94
CA GLY A 238 3.63 -5.33 15.23
C GLY A 238 2.52 -4.71 16.09
N PRO A 239 1.40 -4.30 15.50
CA PRO A 239 0.26 -3.91 16.30
C PRO A 239 -0.25 -5.16 17.02
N THR A 240 -0.71 -5.04 18.27
CA THR A 240 -1.44 -6.15 18.88
C THR A 240 -2.59 -6.49 17.94
N MET A 241 -2.83 -7.77 17.64
CA MET A 241 -3.91 -8.19 16.73
C MET A 241 -5.26 -7.54 17.09
N ILE A 242 -5.46 -7.25 18.37
CA ILE A 242 -6.60 -6.50 18.92
C ILE A 242 -6.65 -5.06 18.39
N GLY A 243 -5.54 -4.32 18.41
CA GLY A 243 -5.48 -2.95 17.90
C GLY A 243 -5.66 -2.86 16.39
N ILE A 244 -5.17 -3.84 15.62
CA ILE A 244 -5.43 -3.90 14.17
C ILE A 244 -6.90 -4.18 13.90
N ALA A 245 -7.47 -5.17 14.61
CA ALA A 245 -8.87 -5.53 14.45
C ALA A 245 -9.77 -4.32 14.76
N ASP A 246 -9.53 -3.62 15.87
CA ASP A 246 -10.27 -2.41 16.24
C ASP A 246 -10.09 -1.29 15.20
N ALA A 247 -8.86 -1.07 14.70
CA ALA A 247 -8.60 -0.09 13.66
C ALA A 247 -9.35 -0.42 12.36
N ILE A 248 -9.32 -1.67 11.90
CA ILE A 248 -10.02 -2.11 10.68
C ILE A 248 -11.53 -2.01 10.87
N GLU A 249 -12.07 -2.46 12.01
CA GLU A 249 -13.50 -2.46 12.29
C GLU A 249 -14.10 -1.06 12.36
N ASN A 250 -13.34 -0.08 12.84
CA ASN A 250 -13.75 1.33 12.89
C ASN A 250 -13.32 2.12 11.65
N SER A 251 -12.65 1.48 10.68
CA SER A 251 -12.21 2.12 9.45
C SER A 251 -13.19 1.91 8.32
N GLU A 252 -13.52 3.02 7.66
CA GLU A 252 -14.32 3.03 6.44
C GLU A 252 -13.51 2.59 5.22
N HIS A 253 -12.27 3.07 5.13
CA HIS A 253 -11.34 2.78 4.06
C HIS A 253 -10.12 2.08 4.64
N VAL A 254 -9.62 1.08 3.91
CA VAL A 254 -8.32 0.47 4.20
C VAL A 254 -7.45 0.61 2.97
N LEU A 255 -6.33 1.32 3.12
CA LEU A 255 -5.36 1.53 2.05
C LEU A 255 -4.44 0.30 1.98
N ILE A 256 -4.46 -0.39 0.83
CA ILE A 256 -3.65 -1.59 0.60
C ILE A 256 -2.39 -1.16 -0.16
N CYS A 257 -1.30 -0.87 0.56
CA CYS A 257 -0.04 -0.43 -0.03
C CYS A 257 0.75 -1.63 -0.61
N MET A 258 0.48 -1.93 -1.86
CA MET A 258 0.95 -3.10 -2.60
C MET A 258 2.41 -2.98 -3.04
N SER A 259 3.21 -3.94 -2.57
CA SER A 259 4.57 -4.27 -3.01
C SER A 259 4.79 -5.78 -2.95
N SER A 260 5.92 -6.24 -3.47
CA SER A 260 6.40 -7.62 -3.31
C SER A 260 6.53 -8.01 -1.83
N THR A 261 6.99 -7.08 -0.97
CA THR A 261 7.13 -7.30 0.47
C THR A 261 5.77 -7.40 1.18
N TYR A 262 4.81 -6.52 0.83
CA TYR A 262 3.44 -6.56 1.33
C TYR A 262 2.78 -7.92 1.04
N LYS A 263 2.95 -8.44 -0.18
CA LYS A 263 2.38 -9.73 -0.60
C LYS A 263 2.97 -10.93 0.14
N GLN A 264 4.22 -10.85 0.58
CA GLN A 264 4.90 -11.93 1.30
C GLN A 264 4.62 -11.93 2.82
N SER A 265 4.09 -10.83 3.36
CA SER A 265 3.78 -10.69 4.78
C SER A 265 2.47 -11.39 5.15
N VAL A 266 2.56 -12.40 6.03
CA VAL A 266 1.38 -13.12 6.58
C VAL A 266 0.48 -12.18 7.38
N TYR A 267 1.06 -11.16 8.03
CA TYR A 267 0.31 -10.13 8.74
C TYR A 267 -0.50 -9.28 7.77
N CYS A 268 0.14 -8.72 6.73
CA CYS A 268 -0.55 -7.94 5.70
C CYS A 268 -1.63 -8.75 4.99
N GLN A 269 -1.38 -10.04 4.73
CA GLN A 269 -2.37 -10.95 4.20
C GLN A 269 -3.58 -11.08 5.14
N SER A 270 -3.34 -11.31 6.43
CA SER A 270 -4.40 -11.46 7.43
C SER A 270 -5.23 -10.18 7.59
N GLU A 271 -4.57 -9.02 7.63
CA GLU A 271 -5.20 -7.70 7.70
C GLU A 271 -6.07 -7.41 6.47
N ALA A 272 -5.54 -7.66 5.26
CA ALA A 272 -6.27 -7.46 4.02
C ALA A 272 -7.49 -8.39 3.91
N HIS A 273 -7.35 -9.65 4.32
CA HIS A 273 -8.46 -10.59 4.38
C HIS A 273 -9.51 -10.15 5.40
N TYR A 274 -9.10 -9.74 6.60
CA TYR A 274 -10.03 -9.27 7.61
C TYR A 274 -10.79 -8.02 7.17
N ALA A 275 -10.09 -7.03 6.60
CA ALA A 275 -10.72 -5.83 6.06
C ALA A 275 -11.69 -6.15 4.90
N TYR A 276 -11.35 -7.14 4.06
CA TYR A 276 -12.23 -7.64 3.02
C TYR A 276 -13.50 -8.29 3.60
N GLU A 277 -13.36 -9.18 4.58
CA GLU A 277 -14.49 -9.86 5.25
C GLU A 277 -15.41 -8.90 6.00
N ARG A 278 -14.85 -7.85 6.60
CA ARG A 278 -15.60 -6.77 7.27
C ARG A 278 -16.28 -5.81 6.30
N GLY A 279 -16.02 -5.92 5.00
CA GLY A 279 -16.62 -5.10 3.96
C GLY A 279 -16.12 -3.66 3.91
N CYS A 280 -14.92 -3.41 4.49
CA CYS A 280 -14.21 -2.14 4.41
C CYS A 280 -13.91 -1.81 2.94
N ARG A 281 -13.92 -0.52 2.58
CA ARG A 281 -13.55 -0.10 1.22
C ARG A 281 -12.05 -0.17 1.05
N LEU A 282 -11.58 -1.24 0.43
CA LEU A 282 -10.17 -1.42 0.13
C LEU A 282 -9.76 -0.52 -1.04
N ILE A 283 -8.74 0.32 -0.83
CA ILE A 283 -8.16 1.17 -1.89
C ILE A 283 -6.75 0.65 -2.17
N PRO A 284 -6.53 -0.04 -3.30
CA PRO A 284 -5.21 -0.53 -3.68
C PRO A 284 -4.27 0.61 -4.09
N ILE A 285 -3.11 0.67 -3.46
CA ILE A 285 -2.05 1.65 -3.72
C ILE A 285 -0.82 0.90 -4.20
N LEU A 286 -0.34 1.17 -5.41
CA LEU A 286 0.88 0.54 -5.94
C LEU A 286 2.09 1.40 -5.60
N ILE A 287 2.90 0.95 -4.64
CA ILE A 287 4.09 1.67 -4.16
C ILE A 287 5.37 1.17 -4.85
N GLU A 288 5.43 -0.09 -5.25
CA GLU A 288 6.54 -0.67 -5.99
C GLU A 288 6.32 -0.56 -7.51
N SER A 289 7.26 0.07 -8.22
CA SER A 289 7.19 0.26 -9.67
C SER A 289 7.15 -1.09 -10.40
N ASN A 290 6.24 -1.25 -11.35
CA ASN A 290 6.04 -2.47 -12.16
C ASN A 290 5.59 -3.72 -11.38
N TYR A 291 5.28 -3.60 -10.09
CA TYR A 291 4.65 -4.68 -9.34
C TYR A 291 3.26 -4.98 -9.90
N LYS A 292 2.91 -6.26 -9.99
CA LYS A 292 1.59 -6.73 -10.41
C LYS A 292 1.04 -7.67 -9.34
N PRO A 293 -0.09 -7.35 -8.70
CA PRO A 293 -0.65 -8.21 -7.67
C PRO A 293 -1.12 -9.53 -8.29
N ASP A 294 -0.80 -10.64 -7.62
CA ASP A 294 -1.16 -12.00 -8.01
C ASP A 294 -1.68 -12.81 -6.80
N GLY A 295 -2.12 -14.04 -7.05
CA GLY A 295 -2.58 -14.96 -6.00
C GLY A 295 -3.68 -14.37 -5.09
N TRP A 296 -3.48 -14.47 -3.77
CA TRP A 296 -4.43 -13.98 -2.77
C TRP A 296 -4.67 -12.47 -2.89
N LEU A 297 -3.61 -11.70 -3.15
CA LEU A 297 -3.71 -10.25 -3.25
C LEU A 297 -4.46 -9.86 -4.52
N GLY A 298 -4.14 -10.52 -5.65
CA GLY A 298 -4.85 -10.33 -6.91
C GLY A 298 -6.37 -10.57 -6.80
N ILE A 299 -6.80 -11.56 -6.01
CA ILE A 299 -8.23 -11.80 -5.73
C ILE A 299 -8.83 -10.62 -4.95
N ILE A 300 -8.18 -10.19 -3.87
CA ILE A 300 -8.67 -9.11 -3.00
C ILE A 300 -8.78 -7.79 -3.77
N VAL A 301 -7.80 -7.47 -4.61
CA VAL A 301 -7.74 -6.20 -5.33
C VAL A 301 -8.36 -6.25 -6.73
N SER A 302 -8.90 -7.40 -7.15
CA SER A 302 -9.58 -7.54 -8.44
C SER A 302 -10.76 -6.58 -8.56
N GLY A 303 -10.93 -5.98 -9.74
CA GLY A 303 -12.02 -5.04 -10.05
C GLY A 303 -11.94 -3.68 -9.35
N LYS A 304 -10.82 -3.37 -8.68
CA LYS A 304 -10.60 -2.08 -7.99
C LYS A 304 -9.64 -1.18 -8.76
N ILE A 305 -9.79 0.14 -8.59
CA ILE A 305 -8.91 1.14 -9.20
C ILE A 305 -7.61 1.23 -8.38
N TYR A 306 -6.46 1.18 -9.06
CA TYR A 306 -5.15 1.25 -8.40
C TYR A 306 -4.62 2.68 -8.44
N VAL A 307 -4.15 3.17 -7.29
CA VAL A 307 -3.43 4.44 -7.22
C VAL A 307 -1.93 4.13 -7.30
N GLU A 308 -1.30 4.44 -8.44
CA GLU A 308 0.13 4.20 -8.62
C GLU A 308 0.96 5.36 -8.08
N PHE A 309 1.80 5.12 -7.07
CA PHE A 309 2.81 6.07 -6.59
C PHE A 309 4.20 5.79 -7.19
N GLY A 310 4.45 4.57 -7.70
CA GLY A 310 5.75 4.17 -8.24
C GLY A 310 6.08 4.66 -9.67
N LYS A 311 5.17 5.33 -10.39
CA LYS A 311 5.38 5.78 -11.79
C LYS A 311 5.12 7.26 -12.06
N ILE A 312 4.32 7.92 -11.23
CA ILE A 312 3.88 9.30 -11.42
C ILE A 312 4.35 10.16 -10.26
N ASP A 313 4.38 11.48 -10.47
CA ASP A 313 4.68 12.45 -9.44
C ASP A 313 3.80 12.23 -8.19
N PHE A 314 4.40 12.32 -7.00
CA PHE A 314 3.74 12.05 -5.73
C PHE A 314 2.49 12.91 -5.55
N HIS A 315 2.52 14.20 -5.91
CA HIS A 315 1.36 15.07 -5.79
C HIS A 315 0.20 14.61 -6.67
N LEU A 316 0.49 14.14 -7.88
CA LEU A 316 -0.52 13.64 -8.80
C LEU A 316 -1.15 12.34 -8.30
N ALA A 317 -0.33 11.41 -7.80
CA ALA A 317 -0.80 10.16 -7.18
C ALA A 317 -1.68 10.43 -5.96
N TYR A 318 -1.23 11.34 -5.10
CA TYR A 318 -1.94 11.73 -3.89
C TYR A 318 -3.30 12.37 -4.19
N ASN A 319 -3.41 13.22 -5.22
CA ASN A 319 -4.69 13.77 -5.64
C ASN A 319 -5.67 12.68 -6.14
N LYS A 320 -5.18 11.65 -6.84
CA LYS A 320 -6.00 10.49 -7.22
C LYS A 320 -6.47 9.71 -6.00
N LEU A 321 -5.59 9.48 -5.02
CA LEU A 321 -5.96 8.85 -3.76
C LEU A 321 -7.07 9.62 -3.03
N LYS A 322 -6.98 10.94 -2.96
CA LYS A 322 -8.03 11.79 -2.37
C LYS A 322 -9.36 11.63 -3.08
N ASN A 323 -9.37 11.57 -4.41
CA ASN A 323 -10.59 11.37 -5.17
C ASN A 323 -11.22 10.00 -4.87
N GLU A 324 -10.41 8.96 -4.73
CA GLU A 324 -10.90 7.61 -4.37
C GLU A 324 -11.45 7.51 -2.95
N ILE A 325 -10.81 8.19 -1.99
CA ILE A 325 -11.32 8.33 -0.62
C ILE A 325 -12.63 9.15 -0.63
N SER A 326 -12.67 10.24 -1.41
CA SER A 326 -13.81 11.17 -1.46
C SER A 326 -14.99 10.68 -2.30
N ALA A 327 -14.87 9.55 -3.02
CA ALA A 327 -15.91 9.00 -3.89
C ALA A 327 -17.18 8.50 -3.15
N ARG A 328 -17.43 9.03 -1.94
CA ARG A 328 -18.43 8.61 -0.98
C ARG A 328 -19.64 9.54 -0.96
N HIS A 329 -20.43 9.47 -2.03
CA HIS A 329 -21.84 9.84 -1.99
C HIS A 329 -22.75 8.84 -2.74
N TYR A 330 -22.21 8.03 -3.65
CA TYR A 330 -23.03 7.13 -4.49
C TYR A 330 -23.20 5.72 -3.89
N ASP A 331 -22.18 5.17 -3.24
CA ASP A 331 -22.19 3.78 -2.72
C ASP A 331 -23.02 3.55 -1.44
N LEU A 332 -23.24 4.59 -0.63
CA LEU A 332 -24.02 4.48 0.60
C LEU A 332 -25.53 4.38 0.35
N LEU A 333 -26.02 4.93 -0.78
CA LEU A 333 -27.42 4.81 -1.22
C LEU A 333 -27.72 3.42 -1.80
N THR A 334 -26.78 2.81 -2.52
CA THR A 334 -26.96 1.49 -3.13
C THR A 334 -26.92 0.34 -2.12
N ARG A 335 -26.08 0.44 -1.07
CA ARG A 335 -26.01 -0.61 -0.02
C ARG A 335 -27.26 -0.66 0.88
N SER A 336 -27.91 0.47 1.14
CA SER A 336 -29.18 0.51 1.89
C SER A 336 -30.36 -0.01 1.06
N LEU A 337 -30.37 0.24 -0.26
CA LEU A 337 -31.36 -0.32 -1.20
C LEU A 337 -31.22 -1.84 -1.39
N SER A 338 -30.00 -2.35 -1.45
CA SER A 338 -29.74 -3.79 -1.68
C SER A 338 -30.25 -4.69 -0.54
N ARG A 339 -30.24 -4.20 0.71
CA ARG A 339 -30.77 -4.95 1.88
C ARG A 339 -32.29 -5.02 1.94
N VAL A 340 -32.99 -4.14 1.21
CA VAL A 340 -34.46 -4.16 1.12
C VAL A 340 -34.93 -5.19 0.07
N ILE A 341 -34.11 -5.47 -0.95
CA ILE A 341 -34.51 -6.29 -2.11
C ILE A 341 -34.39 -7.81 -1.84
N GLU A 342 -33.57 -8.26 -0.89
CA GLU A 342 -33.40 -9.71 -0.60
C GLU A 342 -34.53 -10.34 0.25
N LYS A 343 -35.55 -9.57 0.64
CA LYS A 343 -36.73 -10.09 1.32
C LYS A 343 -37.99 -9.77 0.53
N ASP A 344 -38.24 -10.51 -0.55
CA ASP A 344 -39.54 -11.16 -0.76
C ASP A 344 -39.56 -12.02 -2.04
N PRO A 345 -40.08 -13.26 -1.99
CA PRO A 345 -40.26 -14.08 -3.18
C PRO A 345 -41.57 -13.73 -3.90
N ILE A 346 -41.44 -13.49 -5.21
CA ILE A 346 -42.46 -13.72 -6.25
C ILE A 346 -43.86 -13.09 -5.97
N HIS A 347 -44.11 -11.90 -6.53
CA HIS A 347 -45.42 -11.61 -7.13
C HIS A 347 -45.37 -10.50 -8.20
N ASN A 348 -46.02 -10.80 -9.33
CA ASN A 348 -46.27 -9.91 -10.46
C ASN A 348 -46.89 -8.56 -10.06
N GLY A 349 -46.47 -7.50 -10.75
CA GLY A 349 -47.32 -6.34 -11.04
C GLY A 349 -47.41 -5.28 -9.96
N SER A 350 -46.29 -4.63 -9.62
CA SER A 350 -46.24 -3.25 -9.09
C SER A 350 -44.77 -2.88 -8.89
N LYS A 351 -44.15 -2.19 -9.85
CA LYS A 351 -42.86 -1.52 -9.61
C LYS A 351 -43.16 -0.31 -8.71
N SER A 352 -43.08 -0.55 -7.40
CA SER A 352 -43.05 0.41 -6.28
C SER A 352 -43.53 1.84 -6.58
N LEU A 353 -44.82 2.07 -6.34
CA LEU A 353 -45.55 3.34 -6.41
C LEU A 353 -45.04 4.43 -5.41
N GLU A 354 -44.04 4.15 -4.59
CA GLU A 354 -43.55 5.07 -3.54
C GLU A 354 -42.55 6.12 -4.05
N LEU A 355 -41.99 5.97 -5.27
CA LEU A 355 -40.89 6.83 -5.74
C LEU A 355 -41.33 8.21 -6.28
N PHE A 356 -42.63 8.44 -6.47
CA PHE A 356 -43.13 9.52 -7.34
C PHE A 356 -44.16 10.46 -6.69
N GLN A 357 -44.37 10.36 -5.37
CA GLN A 357 -45.35 11.18 -4.64
C GLN A 357 -45.16 12.68 -4.91
N GLY A 358 -46.12 13.29 -5.61
CA GLY A 358 -46.20 14.72 -5.88
C GLY A 358 -45.94 15.19 -7.32
N ILE A 359 -45.52 14.30 -8.25
CA ILE A 359 -45.21 14.67 -9.65
C ILE A 359 -46.03 13.84 -10.68
N CYS A 360 -46.17 12.52 -10.47
CA CYS A 360 -46.91 11.59 -11.34
C CYS A 360 -47.21 10.32 -10.51
N GLU A 361 -48.44 9.79 -10.51
CA GLU A 361 -48.76 8.58 -9.73
C GLU A 361 -48.56 7.30 -10.55
N SER A 362 -48.70 7.39 -11.87
CA SER A 362 -48.39 6.35 -12.86
C SER A 362 -47.59 6.92 -14.04
N ILE A 363 -46.91 6.06 -14.80
CA ILE A 363 -46.33 6.44 -16.10
C ILE A 363 -47.41 6.85 -17.12
N ASP A 364 -48.65 6.40 -16.91
CA ASP A 364 -49.82 6.77 -17.71
C ASP A 364 -50.26 8.24 -17.49
N ASP A 365 -49.76 8.91 -16.46
CA ASP A 365 -50.06 10.31 -16.17
C ASP A 365 -49.12 11.28 -16.91
N LEU A 366 -48.12 10.77 -17.65
CA LEU A 366 -47.24 11.59 -18.46
C LEU A 366 -47.99 12.15 -19.69
N PRO A 367 -47.72 13.40 -20.11
CA PRO A 367 -48.32 13.95 -21.33
C PRO A 367 -48.04 13.08 -22.56
N ASP A 368 -49.03 12.94 -23.44
CA ASP A 368 -48.93 12.11 -24.66
C ASP A 368 -47.77 12.53 -25.57
N CYS A 369 -47.42 13.82 -25.56
CA CYS A 369 -46.34 14.37 -26.37
C CYS A 369 -45.11 14.64 -25.52
N ILE A 370 -43.98 14.03 -25.86
CA ILE A 370 -42.73 14.17 -25.11
C ILE A 370 -42.27 15.63 -24.99
N THR A 371 -42.57 16.51 -25.96
CA THR A 371 -42.16 17.92 -25.90
C THR A 371 -42.84 18.72 -24.79
N GLU A 372 -43.93 18.19 -24.22
CA GLU A 372 -44.66 18.82 -23.10
C GLU A 372 -44.08 18.42 -21.74
N TRP A 373 -43.12 17.49 -21.70
CA TRP A 373 -42.58 16.98 -20.44
C TRP A 373 -41.66 17.99 -19.77
N THR A 374 -41.95 18.24 -18.50
CA THR A 374 -41.09 18.98 -17.58
C THR A 374 -39.84 18.18 -17.19
N HIS A 375 -38.91 18.83 -16.49
CA HIS A 375 -37.70 18.18 -15.99
C HIS A 375 -38.02 16.96 -15.12
N ASP A 376 -38.96 17.13 -14.21
CA ASP A 376 -39.32 16.09 -13.25
C ASP A 376 -40.02 14.91 -13.93
N GLN A 377 -40.92 15.17 -14.88
CA GLN A 377 -41.58 14.14 -15.68
C GLN A 377 -40.59 13.32 -16.53
N ALA A 378 -39.59 13.98 -17.12
CA ALA A 378 -38.54 13.29 -17.87
C ALA A 378 -37.68 12.40 -16.96
N ILE A 379 -37.41 12.82 -15.73
CA ILE A 379 -36.71 11.99 -14.73
C ILE A 379 -37.58 10.81 -14.29
N VAL A 380 -38.88 11.02 -14.07
CA VAL A 380 -39.85 9.96 -13.73
C VAL A 380 -39.79 8.86 -14.78
N PHE A 381 -39.88 9.22 -16.06
CA PHE A 381 -39.79 8.28 -17.18
C PHE A 381 -38.47 7.48 -17.15
N LEU A 382 -37.32 8.16 -17.05
CA LEU A 382 -36.02 7.49 -17.06
C LEU A 382 -35.85 6.56 -15.85
N ARG A 383 -36.34 6.94 -14.68
CA ARG A 383 -36.30 6.08 -13.48
C ARG A 383 -37.23 4.87 -13.60
N TYR A 384 -38.42 5.05 -14.17
CA TYR A 384 -39.39 3.95 -14.33
C TYR A 384 -38.82 2.80 -15.18
N PHE A 385 -38.07 3.16 -16.22
CA PHE A 385 -37.39 2.21 -17.10
C PHE A 385 -35.93 1.88 -16.70
N ASP A 386 -35.50 2.24 -15.49
CA ASP A 386 -34.15 1.98 -14.95
C ASP A 386 -32.99 2.61 -15.78
N LEU A 387 -33.28 3.69 -16.53
CA LEU A 387 -32.35 4.43 -17.39
C LEU A 387 -31.66 5.61 -16.68
N ASP A 388 -31.93 5.82 -15.39
CA ASP A 388 -31.39 6.92 -14.58
C ASP A 388 -29.89 6.76 -14.28
N LYS A 389 -29.38 5.53 -14.33
CA LYS A 389 -27.95 5.20 -14.14
C LYS A 389 -27.13 5.32 -15.42
N THR A 390 -27.77 5.56 -16.56
CA THR A 390 -27.10 5.64 -17.86
C THR A 390 -27.52 6.88 -18.63
N ILE A 391 -28.73 6.91 -19.17
CA ILE A 391 -29.21 7.98 -20.05
C ILE A 391 -29.33 9.32 -19.32
N LEU A 392 -29.81 9.33 -18.07
CA LEU A 392 -29.93 10.56 -17.28
C LEU A 392 -28.57 11.24 -17.05
N LEU A 393 -27.48 10.47 -16.94
CA LEU A 393 -26.15 10.98 -16.68
C LEU A 393 -25.51 11.68 -17.90
N LEU A 394 -25.99 11.37 -19.10
CA LEU A 394 -25.52 12.01 -20.33
C LEU A 394 -25.90 13.50 -20.38
N CYS A 395 -26.99 13.88 -19.71
CA CYS A 395 -27.56 15.22 -19.84
C CYS A 395 -27.49 16.00 -18.51
N ARG A 396 -26.88 17.20 -18.53
CA ARG A 396 -26.77 18.07 -17.34
C ARG A 396 -28.14 18.61 -16.87
N HIS A 397 -29.07 18.76 -17.80
CA HIS A 397 -30.47 19.09 -17.54
C HIS A 397 -31.31 18.28 -18.54
N VAL A 398 -32.41 17.67 -18.09
CA VAL A 398 -33.22 16.74 -18.89
C VAL A 398 -34.65 17.23 -18.90
N ASP A 399 -35.20 17.51 -20.06
CA ASP A 399 -36.62 17.78 -20.25
C ASP A 399 -37.09 17.01 -21.48
N GLY A 400 -38.39 17.06 -21.74
CA GLY A 400 -38.99 16.41 -22.89
C GLY A 400 -38.34 16.73 -24.23
N TYR A 401 -38.01 18.00 -24.44
CA TYR A 401 -37.40 18.47 -25.67
C TYR A 401 -36.00 17.90 -25.87
N ARG A 402 -35.17 17.84 -24.83
CA ARG A 402 -33.82 17.24 -24.91
C ARG A 402 -33.86 15.72 -25.08
N LEU A 403 -34.81 15.04 -24.45
CA LEU A 403 -34.99 13.60 -24.67
C LEU A 403 -35.40 13.31 -26.12
N LEU A 404 -36.29 14.14 -26.70
CA LEU A 404 -36.63 14.06 -28.11
C LEU A 404 -35.40 14.30 -29.00
N GLN A 405 -34.59 15.32 -28.74
CA GLN A 405 -33.37 15.57 -29.51
C GLN A 405 -32.38 14.41 -29.43
N LEU A 406 -32.16 13.85 -28.24
CA LEU A 406 -31.31 12.67 -28.07
C LEU A 406 -31.84 11.47 -28.84
N TYR A 407 -33.15 11.23 -28.77
CA TYR A 407 -33.83 10.18 -29.53
C TYR A 407 -33.68 10.37 -31.04
N GLU A 408 -33.90 11.58 -31.57
CA GLU A 408 -33.74 11.91 -32.98
C GLU A 408 -32.28 11.72 -33.46
N MET A 409 -31.30 12.19 -32.67
CA MET A 409 -29.88 11.98 -32.96
C MET A 409 -29.57 10.49 -33.06
N CYS A 410 -30.08 9.69 -32.12
CA CYS A 410 -29.92 8.24 -32.13
C CYS A 410 -30.55 7.60 -33.38
N LEU A 411 -31.69 8.10 -33.85
CA LEU A 411 -32.32 7.60 -35.07
C LEU A 411 -31.56 7.96 -36.35
N MET A 412 -30.89 9.12 -36.40
CA MET A 412 -30.11 9.54 -37.58
C MET A 412 -28.93 8.60 -37.87
N ASN A 413 -28.21 8.17 -36.84
CA ASN A 413 -27.10 7.21 -36.99
C ASN A 413 -26.87 6.40 -35.70
N ARG A 414 -27.59 5.28 -35.57
CA ARG A 414 -27.66 4.46 -34.35
C ARG A 414 -26.29 3.97 -33.87
N GLU A 415 -25.48 3.43 -34.76
CA GLU A 415 -24.20 2.83 -34.40
C GLU A 415 -23.20 3.90 -33.93
N SER A 416 -23.06 4.98 -34.71
CA SER A 416 -22.15 6.07 -34.35
C SER A 416 -22.58 6.77 -33.06
N MET A 417 -23.88 6.97 -32.86
CA MET A 417 -24.38 7.61 -31.65
C MET A 417 -24.19 6.72 -30.43
N TYR A 418 -24.48 5.42 -30.52
CA TYR A 418 -24.21 4.51 -29.41
C TYR A 418 -22.74 4.54 -28.97
N GLN A 419 -21.79 4.56 -29.91
CA GLN A 419 -20.36 4.67 -29.58
C GLN A 419 -20.02 6.02 -28.93
N SER A 420 -20.57 7.13 -29.44
CA SER A 420 -20.35 8.47 -28.85
C SER A 420 -20.91 8.56 -27.44
N LEU A 421 -22.14 8.09 -27.20
CA LEU A 421 -22.76 8.10 -25.87
C LEU A 421 -22.03 7.16 -24.92
N LYS A 422 -21.61 5.98 -25.38
CA LYS A 422 -20.78 5.05 -24.61
C LYS A 422 -19.45 5.68 -24.22
N TYR A 423 -18.77 6.36 -25.15
CA TYR A 423 -17.52 7.06 -24.88
C TYR A 423 -17.74 8.19 -23.88
N GLU A 424 -18.76 9.02 -24.06
CA GLU A 424 -19.04 10.14 -23.17
C GLU A 424 -19.39 9.68 -21.75
N LEU A 425 -20.24 8.65 -21.62
CA LEU A 425 -20.58 8.04 -20.34
C LEU A 425 -19.35 7.40 -19.68
N SER A 426 -18.49 6.75 -20.46
CA SER A 426 -17.23 6.17 -19.98
C SER A 426 -16.18 7.22 -19.63
N ALA A 427 -16.12 8.35 -20.34
CA ALA A 427 -15.12 9.40 -20.15
C ALA A 427 -15.48 10.32 -18.98
N LYS A 428 -16.77 10.63 -18.83
CA LYS A 428 -17.29 11.58 -17.85
C LYS A 428 -17.74 10.92 -16.55
N HIS A 429 -18.27 9.71 -16.63
CA HIS A 429 -18.86 8.99 -15.49
C HIS A 429 -18.23 7.62 -15.24
N HIS A 430 -17.33 7.15 -16.12
CA HIS A 430 -16.73 5.81 -16.04
C HIS A 430 -17.74 4.67 -15.98
N ILE A 431 -18.95 4.91 -16.52
CA ILE A 431 -20.03 3.93 -16.62
C ILE A 431 -20.09 3.45 -18.07
N LEU A 432 -20.18 2.13 -18.24
CA LEU A 432 -20.43 1.53 -19.54
C LEU A 432 -21.91 1.69 -19.87
N LEU A 433 -22.26 2.18 -21.06
CA LEU A 433 -23.64 2.16 -21.54
C LEU A 433 -23.97 0.74 -22.03
N PRO A 434 -24.83 -0.03 -21.33
CA PRO A 434 -25.28 -1.32 -21.85
C PRO A 434 -26.08 -1.09 -23.14
N ILE A 435 -25.96 -2.03 -24.07
CA ILE A 435 -26.73 -1.93 -25.32
C ILE A 435 -28.24 -2.05 -25.06
N ASP A 436 -28.64 -2.79 -24.02
CA ASP A 436 -30.03 -2.96 -23.64
C ASP A 436 -30.66 -1.65 -23.13
N ASP A 437 -29.94 -0.85 -22.33
CA ASP A 437 -30.40 0.47 -21.89
C ASP A 437 -30.59 1.41 -23.08
N TYR A 438 -29.66 1.38 -24.04
CA TYR A 438 -29.75 2.17 -25.26
C TYR A 438 -30.97 1.78 -26.10
N LEU A 439 -31.23 0.48 -26.26
CA LEU A 439 -32.40 -0.01 -27.00
C LEU A 439 -33.71 0.26 -26.26
N THR A 440 -33.72 0.10 -24.95
CA THR A 440 -34.87 0.39 -24.07
C THR A 440 -35.24 1.85 -24.18
N PHE A 441 -34.27 2.76 -24.13
CA PHE A 441 -34.51 4.19 -24.35
C PHE A 441 -35.21 4.46 -25.69
N LEU A 442 -34.73 3.88 -26.79
CA LEU A 442 -35.34 4.09 -28.11
C LEU A 442 -36.74 3.47 -28.21
N GLN A 443 -36.95 2.31 -27.57
CA GLN A 443 -38.24 1.63 -27.61
C GLN A 443 -39.30 2.39 -26.83
N GLU A 444 -38.98 2.81 -25.61
CA GLU A 444 -39.94 3.36 -24.66
C GLU A 444 -40.21 4.85 -24.87
N VAL A 445 -39.29 5.59 -25.52
CA VAL A 445 -39.55 7.00 -25.92
C VAL A 445 -40.49 7.08 -27.13
N LYS A 446 -40.43 6.09 -28.03
CA LYS A 446 -41.14 6.08 -29.32
C LYS A 446 -42.65 6.39 -29.23
N PRO A 447 -43.43 5.87 -28.27
CA PRO A 447 -44.86 6.13 -28.18
C PRO A 447 -45.21 7.61 -27.98
N TYR A 448 -44.30 8.38 -27.38
CA TYR A 448 -44.50 9.79 -27.02
C TYR A 448 -44.02 10.77 -28.10
N VAL A 449 -43.53 10.27 -29.23
CA VAL A 449 -43.03 11.06 -30.35
C VAL A 449 -44.10 11.14 -31.44
N SER A 450 -44.82 12.26 -31.53
CA SER A 450 -45.86 12.46 -32.55
C SER A 450 -45.27 12.64 -33.96
N TYR A 451 -46.00 12.18 -34.99
CA TYR A 451 -45.63 12.34 -36.42
C TYR A 451 -45.49 13.81 -36.85
N THR A 452 -46.09 14.75 -36.10
CA THR A 452 -46.04 16.20 -36.35
C THR A 452 -44.72 16.83 -35.90
N THR A 453 -44.00 16.21 -34.96
CA THR A 453 -42.81 16.79 -34.33
C THR A 453 -41.54 16.59 -35.18
N SER A 454 -41.50 15.55 -36.02
CA SER A 454 -40.35 15.22 -36.88
C SER A 454 -40.08 16.23 -38.02
N ASN A 455 -41.00 17.16 -38.30
CA ASN A 455 -40.89 18.13 -39.39
C ASN A 455 -40.41 19.53 -38.96
N ILE A 456 -40.17 19.77 -37.66
CA ILE A 456 -39.84 21.13 -37.17
C ILE A 456 -38.35 21.50 -37.36
N LEU A 457 -37.46 20.55 -37.66
CA LEU A 457 -36.02 20.82 -37.89
C LEU A 457 -35.51 20.61 -39.33
N ILE A 458 -36.37 20.16 -40.26
CA ILE A 458 -35.97 20.01 -41.69
C ILE A 458 -35.83 21.38 -42.39
N ALA A 459 -36.23 22.48 -41.74
CA ALA A 459 -36.29 23.82 -42.35
C ALA A 459 -35.25 24.83 -41.81
N GLN A 460 -34.04 24.43 -41.40
CA GLN A 460 -32.92 25.39 -41.29
C GLN A 460 -31.63 24.85 -41.92
N PRO A 461 -30.98 25.64 -42.83
CA PRO A 461 -29.84 25.17 -43.60
C PRO A 461 -28.55 25.14 -42.78
N ALA A 462 -27.72 24.16 -43.12
CA ALA A 462 -26.38 23.92 -42.58
C ALA A 462 -25.46 25.13 -42.73
N SER A 463 -25.13 25.83 -41.62
CA SER A 463 -23.94 26.67 -41.56
C SER A 463 -23.63 27.17 -40.13
N VAL A 464 -23.14 26.30 -39.24
CA VAL A 464 -22.17 26.73 -38.21
C VAL A 464 -21.26 25.53 -37.87
N PRO A 465 -19.93 25.61 -38.04
CA PRO A 465 -19.02 24.55 -37.63
C PRO A 465 -18.93 24.52 -36.09
N PHE A 466 -19.29 23.38 -35.49
CA PHE A 466 -19.17 23.14 -34.06
C PHE A 466 -17.69 23.11 -33.66
N SER A 467 -17.22 24.18 -33.01
CA SER A 467 -15.89 24.30 -32.43
C SER A 467 -15.91 23.88 -30.95
N TYR A 468 -14.91 23.09 -30.56
CA TYR A 468 -14.54 22.71 -29.20
C TYR A 468 -14.18 23.94 -28.35
N CYS A 469 -15.15 24.78 -27.98
CA CYS A 469 -14.99 25.88 -27.04
C CYS A 469 -16.38 26.36 -26.64
N ASN A 470 -16.94 25.85 -25.53
CA ASN A 470 -17.87 26.56 -24.63
C ASN A 470 -18.42 25.66 -23.51
N LEU A 471 -17.54 24.91 -22.83
CA LEU A 471 -17.82 24.32 -21.52
C LEU A 471 -16.53 24.36 -20.70
N LEU A 472 -16.16 25.57 -20.25
CA LEU A 472 -15.40 25.77 -19.01
C LEU A 472 -16.41 26.00 -17.88
#